data_AF-Q0I6Z6-F1
#
_entry.id   AF-Q0I6Z6-F1
#
_cell.length_a   1.000
_cell.length_b   1.000
_cell.length_c   1.000
_cell.angle_alpha   90.00
_cell.angle_beta   90.00
_cell.angle_gamma   90.00
#
_symmetry.space_group_name_H-M   'P 1'
#
loop_
_entity.id
_entity.type
_entity.pdbx_description
1 polymer ?
#
loop_
_entity_poly.entity_id
_entity_poly.type
_entity_poly.pdbx_seq_one_letter_code
_entity_poly.pdbx_strand_id
1 'polypeptide(L)'
;MKILRPPFRALSDENGVTNTFFTVYVVELALRMSPMPISVQRKESGDAESVYQQVRQALEQGQPRLLEMTCEKVEGKRLSVLTSDVLAVQIYEKTAASGGSKRPGFSLDS
;
A
#
# COMPACT_ATOMS: atom_id res chain seq x y z
N MET A 1 22.09 8.13 -19.20
CA MET A 1 22.45 8.66 -17.86
C MET A 1 21.65 7.88 -16.82
N LYS A 2 22.29 7.02 -16.02
CA LYS A 2 21.62 6.33 -14.90
C LYS A 2 21.72 7.24 -13.68
N ILE A 3 20.59 7.81 -13.26
CA ILE A 3 20.52 8.62 -12.05
C ILE A 3 20.60 7.64 -10.87
N LEU A 4 21.79 7.52 -10.28
CA LEU A 4 22.01 6.82 -9.03
C LEU A 4 21.34 7.65 -7.92
N ARG A 5 20.09 7.33 -7.58
CA ARG A 5 19.44 7.91 -6.39
C ARG A 5 19.97 7.17 -5.15
N PRO A 6 20.30 7.89 -4.07
CA PRO A 6 20.83 7.27 -2.87
C PRO A 6 19.78 6.38 -2.21
N PRO A 7 20.19 5.38 -1.40
CA PRO A 7 19.25 4.65 -0.57
C PRO A 7 18.58 5.63 0.39
N PHE A 8 17.37 5.29 0.85
CA PHE A 8 16.57 6.05 1.82
C PHE A 8 17.49 6.61 2.92
N ARG A 9 17.91 7.87 2.79
CA ARG A 9 18.99 8.44 3.60
C ARG A 9 18.41 8.66 4.99
N ALA A 10 18.71 7.75 5.90
CA ALA A 10 18.68 8.05 7.32
C ALA A 10 19.62 9.25 7.53
N LEU A 11 19.02 10.40 7.88
CA LEU A 11 19.78 11.46 8.49
C LEU A 11 20.16 10.94 9.88
N SER A 12 21.40 10.50 10.03
CA SER A 12 21.97 10.17 11.32
C SER A 12 22.11 11.47 12.10
N ASP A 13 21.11 11.79 12.92
CA ASP A 13 21.41 12.50 14.14
C ASP A 13 21.88 11.43 15.13
N GLU A 14 23.19 11.46 15.34
CA GLU A 14 24.07 10.81 16.33
C GLU A 14 23.50 10.77 17.77
N ASN A 15 22.34 11.34 17.96
CA ASN A 15 22.29 12.60 18.64
C ASN A 15 20.85 13.07 18.57
N GLY A 16 19.95 12.16 18.94
CA GLY A 16 18.52 12.41 18.98
C GLY A 16 17.77 11.14 18.61
N VAL A 17 17.08 10.56 19.59
CA VAL A 17 16.12 9.47 19.38
C VAL A 17 14.97 10.00 18.51
N THR A 18 15.14 10.03 17.18
CA THR A 18 14.07 10.36 16.25
C THR A 18 13.26 9.10 15.98
N ASN A 19 12.23 8.89 16.79
CA ASN A 19 11.14 7.97 16.47
C ASN A 19 10.48 8.50 15.19
N THR A 20 10.97 8.04 14.03
CA THR A 20 10.63 8.67 12.75
C THR A 20 9.26 8.19 12.33
N PHE A 21 8.24 9.00 12.61
CA PHE A 21 6.86 8.80 12.18
C PHE A 21 6.80 8.94 10.65
N PHE A 22 6.97 7.84 9.93
CA PHE A 22 6.66 7.81 8.50
C PHE A 22 5.23 7.35 8.30
N THR A 23 4.41 8.24 7.75
CA THR A 23 3.12 7.89 7.17
C THR A 23 3.35 7.04 5.93
N VAL A 24 2.68 5.88 5.88
CA VAL A 24 2.63 4.99 4.74
C VAL A 24 1.18 4.76 4.38
N TYR A 25 0.84 4.88 3.11
CA TYR A 25 -0.49 4.55 2.59
C TYR A 25 -0.49 3.10 2.14
N VAL A 26 -1.48 2.34 2.58
CA VAL A 26 -1.62 0.91 2.28
C VAL A 26 -2.86 0.71 1.44
N VAL A 27 -2.70 0.06 0.29
CA VAL A 27 -3.81 -0.43 -0.53
C VAL A 27 -3.84 -1.94 -0.38
N GLU A 28 -4.96 -2.48 0.09
CA GLU A 28 -5.19 -3.91 0.29
C GLU A 28 -6.25 -4.45 -0.65
N LEU A 29 -5.95 -5.62 -1.22
CA LEU A 29 -6.81 -6.40 -2.08
C LEU A 29 -7.28 -7.64 -1.33
N ALA A 30 -8.59 -7.80 -1.17
CA ALA A 30 -9.17 -9.06 -0.73
C ALA A 30 -9.39 -9.96 -1.95
N LEU A 31 -8.81 -11.16 -1.96
CA LEU A 31 -8.93 -12.08 -3.08
C LEU A 31 -9.84 -13.26 -2.76
N ARG A 32 -10.51 -13.77 -3.79
CA ARG A 32 -11.29 -15.01 -3.73
C ARG A 32 -10.36 -16.17 -3.34
N MET A 33 -10.81 -17.00 -2.40
CA MET A 33 -10.04 -18.13 -1.86
C MET A 33 -8.71 -17.74 -1.17
N SER A 34 -8.46 -16.47 -0.83
CA SER A 34 -7.28 -16.07 -0.07
C SER A 34 -7.63 -15.76 1.39
N PRO A 35 -6.98 -16.39 2.38
CA PRO A 35 -7.22 -16.12 3.79
C PRO A 35 -6.61 -14.78 4.26
N MET A 36 -5.69 -14.20 3.50
CA MET A 36 -5.03 -12.92 3.81
C MET A 36 -5.13 -11.97 2.63
N PRO A 37 -5.35 -10.66 2.87
CA PRO A 37 -5.32 -9.68 1.81
C PRO A 37 -3.90 -9.49 1.29
N ILE A 38 -3.79 -9.02 0.05
CA ILE A 38 -2.53 -8.61 -0.54
C ILE A 38 -2.42 -7.10 -0.43
N SER A 39 -1.35 -6.62 0.18
CA SER A 39 -1.09 -5.18 0.31
C SER A 39 0.04 -4.68 -0.60
N VAL A 40 -0.17 -3.50 -1.18
CA VAL A 40 0.88 -2.64 -1.73
C VAL A 40 0.96 -1.35 -0.92
N GLN A 41 2.17 -0.82 -0.77
CA GLN A 41 2.42 0.38 0.01
C GLN A 41 2.95 1.50 -0.89
N ARG A 42 2.48 2.71 -0.60
CA ARG A 42 2.86 3.97 -1.24
C ARG A 42 3.27 4.98 -0.20
N LYS A 43 4.22 5.84 -0.57
CA LYS A 43 4.69 6.94 0.26
C LYS A 43 3.73 8.13 0.21
N GLU A 44 3.19 8.43 -0.97
CA GLU A 44 2.29 9.55 -1.19
C GLU A 44 0.83 9.08 -1.26
N SER A 45 -0.08 9.88 -0.70
CA SER A 45 -1.52 9.61 -0.76
C SER A 45 -1.99 9.51 -2.20
N GLY A 46 -1.63 10.51 -3.03
CA GLY A 46 -2.03 10.56 -4.44
C GLY A 46 -1.67 9.30 -5.23
N ASP A 47 -0.50 8.71 -4.98
CA ASP A 47 -0.10 7.45 -5.61
C ASP A 47 -0.92 6.26 -5.10
N ALA A 48 -1.28 6.26 -3.81
CA ALA A 48 -2.17 5.25 -3.24
C ALA A 48 -3.59 5.37 -3.78
N GLU A 49 -4.15 6.58 -3.83
CA GLU A 49 -5.45 6.86 -4.44
C GLU A 49 -5.47 6.46 -5.92
N SER A 50 -4.39 6.73 -6.67
CA SER A 50 -4.28 6.33 -8.07
C SER A 50 -4.37 4.81 -8.24
N VAL A 51 -3.66 4.04 -7.40
CA VAL A 51 -3.76 2.57 -7.38
C VAL A 51 -5.17 2.11 -6.99
N TYR A 52 -5.76 2.71 -5.96
CA TYR A 52 -7.11 2.39 -5.51
C TYR A 52 -8.14 2.59 -6.63
N GLN A 53 -8.09 3.74 -7.33
CA GLN A 53 -8.97 4.05 -8.44
C GLN A 53 -8.74 3.11 -9.64
N GLN A 54 -7.48 2.77 -9.94
CA GLN A 54 -7.14 1.83 -11.00
C GLN A 54 -7.79 0.45 -10.76
N VAL A 55 -7.73 -0.05 -9.52
CA VAL A 55 -8.36 -1.32 -9.13
C VAL A 55 -9.89 -1.20 -9.17
N ARG A 56 -10.46 -0.12 -8.63
CA ARG A 56 -11.91 0.11 -8.66
C ARG A 56 -12.46 0.12 -10.08
N GLN A 57 -11.82 0.88 -10.98
CA GLN A 57 -12.22 0.93 -12.38
C GLN A 57 -12.12 -0.44 -13.05
N ALA A 58 -11.11 -1.24 -12.69
CA ALA A 58 -10.96 -2.60 -13.19
C ALA A 58 -12.12 -3.51 -12.77
N LEU A 59 -12.57 -3.38 -11.52
CA LEU A 59 -13.71 -4.12 -10.97
C LEU A 59 -15.02 -3.68 -11.61
N GLU A 60 -15.23 -2.39 -11.80
CA GLU A 60 -16.45 -1.81 -12.38
C GLU A 60 -16.63 -2.18 -13.87
N GLN A 61 -15.53 -2.37 -14.61
CA GLN A 61 -15.60 -2.82 -16.02
C GLN A 61 -16.17 -4.23 -16.19
N GLY A 62 -16.13 -5.08 -15.15
CA GLY A 62 -16.64 -6.45 -15.19
C GLY A 62 -15.90 -7.42 -16.13
N GLN A 63 -14.85 -6.95 -16.82
CA GLN A 63 -14.03 -7.78 -17.70
C GLN A 63 -12.78 -8.27 -16.95
N PRO A 64 -12.53 -9.59 -16.88
CA PRO A 64 -11.30 -10.11 -16.32
C PRO A 64 -10.08 -9.56 -17.06
N ARG A 65 -9.19 -8.88 -16.34
CA ARG A 65 -7.91 -8.39 -16.85
C ARG A 65 -6.82 -8.60 -15.82
N LEU A 66 -5.58 -8.68 -16.27
CA LEU A 66 -4.43 -8.73 -15.39
C LEU A 66 -4.06 -7.31 -14.98
N LEU A 67 -3.90 -7.08 -13.68
CA LEU A 67 -3.47 -5.80 -13.12
C LEU A 67 -2.12 -5.98 -12.44
N GLU A 68 -1.11 -5.25 -12.90
CA GLU A 68 0.24 -5.25 -12.33
C GLU A 68 0.45 -3.99 -11.47
N MET A 69 1.00 -4.18 -10.28
CA MET A 69 1.29 -3.12 -9.31
C MET A 69 2.65 -3.36 -8.68
N THR A 70 3.37 -2.28 -8.40
CA THR A 70 4.63 -2.32 -7.63
C THR A 70 4.37 -2.04 -6.16
N CYS A 71 5.32 -2.33 -5.28
CA CYS A 71 5.32 -1.86 -3.89
C CYS A 71 6.56 -0.99 -3.63
N GLU A 72 6.38 0.21 -3.09
CA GLU A 72 7.51 1.12 -2.83
C GLU A 72 8.27 0.76 -1.56
N LYS A 73 7.58 0.11 -0.60
CA LYS A 73 8.20 -0.30 0.65
C LYS A 73 9.20 -1.44 0.44
N VAL A 74 9.00 -2.29 -0.55
CA VAL A 74 9.86 -3.44 -0.85
C VAL A 74 10.35 -3.32 -2.28
N GLU A 75 11.59 -2.87 -2.42
CA GLU A 75 12.22 -2.72 -3.74
C GLU A 75 12.17 -4.04 -4.51
N GLY A 76 11.81 -3.96 -5.79
CA GLY A 76 11.68 -5.13 -6.66
C GLY A 76 10.39 -5.94 -6.48
N LYS A 77 9.57 -5.67 -5.44
CA LYS A 77 8.29 -6.36 -5.27
C LYS A 77 7.29 -5.87 -6.31
N ARG A 78 6.91 -6.78 -7.21
CA ARG A 78 5.78 -6.65 -8.13
C ARG A 78 4.67 -7.61 -7.73
N LEU A 79 3.45 -7.18 -7.97
CA LEU A 79 2.24 -7.95 -7.78
C LEU A 79 1.48 -7.92 -9.10
N SER A 80 1.08 -9.09 -9.59
CA SER A 80 0.07 -9.19 -10.64
C SER A 80 -1.14 -9.95 -10.10
N VAL A 81 -2.33 -9.43 -10.37
CA VAL A 81 -3.60 -10.01 -9.90
C VAL A 81 -4.61 -10.05 -11.04
N LEU A 82 -5.39 -11.12 -11.11
CA LEU A 82 -6.52 -11.21 -12.01
C LEU A 82 -7.72 -10.49 -11.40
N THR A 83 -8.31 -9.52 -12.10
CA THR A 83 -9.38 -8.68 -11.55
C THR A 83 -10.65 -9.47 -11.23
N SER A 84 -10.87 -10.61 -11.89
CA SER A 84 -11.99 -11.51 -11.57
C SER A 84 -11.89 -12.19 -10.19
N ASP A 85 -10.69 -12.21 -9.60
CA ASP A 85 -10.45 -12.79 -8.28
C ASP A 85 -10.41 -11.73 -7.18
N VAL A 86 -10.40 -10.44 -7.52
CA VAL A 86 -10.45 -9.35 -6.55
C VAL A 86 -11.89 -9.17 -6.09
N LEU A 87 -12.14 -9.34 -4.79
CA LEU A 87 -13.46 -9.20 -4.17
C LEU A 87 -13.67 -7.79 -3.60
N ALA A 88 -12.61 -7.18 -3.09
CA ALA A 88 -12.65 -5.84 -2.54
C ALA A 88 -11.27 -5.18 -2.63
N VAL A 89 -11.28 -3.85 -2.65
CA VAL A 89 -10.10 -3.02 -2.50
C VAL A 89 -10.36 -2.02 -1.38
N GLN A 90 -9.38 -1.84 -0.50
CA GLN A 90 -9.40 -0.84 0.56
C GLN A 90 -8.11 -0.06 0.58
N ILE A 91 -8.18 1.19 1.04
CA ILE A 91 -7.05 2.09 1.20
C ILE A 91 -7.11 2.70 2.60
N TYR A 92 -5.97 2.82 3.27
CA TYR A 92 -5.88 3.46 4.58
C TYR A 92 -4.47 3.99 4.85
N GLU A 93 -4.40 5.00 5.71
CA GLU A 93 -3.15 5.52 6.23
C GLU A 93 -2.64 4.66 7.39
N LYS A 94 -1.36 4.30 7.37
CA LYS A 94 -0.65 3.65 8.45
C LYS A 94 0.53 4.53 8.88
N THR A 95 0.34 5.29 9.96
CA THR A 95 1.43 5.99 10.62
C THR A 95 2.29 4.97 11.39
N ALA A 96 3.55 4.80 10.98
CA ALA A 96 4.46 3.85 11.61
C ALA A 96 4.99 4.39 12.94
N ALA A 97 4.16 4.32 13.99
CA ALA A 97 4.61 4.41 15.37
C ALA A 97 4.19 3.14 16.09
N SER A 98 5.16 2.26 16.32
CA SER A 98 5.16 1.18 17.32
C SER A 98 3.81 0.54 17.69
N GLY A 99 3.54 -0.66 17.16
CA GLY A 99 2.87 -1.72 17.92
C GLY A 99 1.33 -1.79 17.92
N GLY A 100 0.60 -0.80 17.41
CA GLY A 100 -0.86 -0.87 17.35
C GLY A 100 -1.38 -1.62 16.12
N SER A 101 -1.89 -2.85 16.29
CA SER A 101 -2.68 -3.55 15.26
C SER A 101 -4.06 -2.89 15.11
N LYS A 102 -4.13 -1.64 14.66
CA LYS A 102 -5.36 -1.06 14.13
C LYS A 102 -5.60 -1.70 12.76
N ARG A 103 -6.18 -2.90 12.77
CA ARG A 103 -6.68 -3.55 11.56
C ARG A 103 -7.70 -2.58 10.95
N PRO A 104 -7.65 -2.31 9.64
CA PRO A 104 -8.62 -1.44 8.98
C PRO A 104 -10.04 -1.94 9.26
N GLY A 105 -10.90 -1.02 9.69
CA GLY A 105 -12.27 -1.26 10.15
C GLY A 105 -12.86 0.05 10.70
N PHE A 106 -14.18 0.12 10.77
CA PHE A 106 -14.85 1.27 11.37
C PHE A 106 -14.79 1.15 12.90
N SER A 107 -14.22 2.14 13.57
CA SER A 107 -14.42 2.36 15.01
C SER A 107 -15.70 3.19 15.16
N LEU A 108 -16.61 2.75 16.04
CA LEU A 108 -17.89 3.42 16.30
C LEU A 108 -17.78 4.53 17.35
N ASP A 109 -16.56 4.93 17.73
CA ASP A 109 -16.36 6.00 18.69
C ASP A 109 -16.80 7.34 18.07
N SER A 110 -18.03 7.76 18.42
CA SER A 110 -18.58 9.10 18.18
C SER A 110 -17.98 10.12 19.13
#